data_AF-A0A914VMJ3-F1
#
_entry.id   AF-A0A914VMJ3-F1
#
_cell.length_a   1.000
_cell.length_b   1.000
_cell.length_c   1.000
_cell.angle_alpha   90.00
_cell.angle_beta   90.00
_cell.angle_gamma   90.00
#
_symmetry.space_group_name_H-M   'P 1'
#
loop_
_entity.id
_entity.type
_entity.pdbx_description
1 polymer ?
#
loop_
_entity_poly.entity_id
_entity_poly.type
_entity_poly.pdbx_seq_one_letter_code
_entity_poly.pdbx_strand_id
1 'polypeptide(L)'
;MRWAIVLLITHPEIQARLQKEIDDVIGPNRQPKMADKTNMPYTSAVLMELQRKANILPFNVMHKTLADTEIANLPIPANTTVLAQISTVLDDPEAFPHPERFNPDRFLNADGKTFNATAVDHLVPFSLGKRQCAGESLARMELFLILVALMQRYTFSVPKGGQLPDMTPVYGGTQFPQPYQCKITLRH
;
A
#
# COMPACT_ATOMS: atom_id res chain seq x y z
N MET A 1 -3.11 -7.90 1.06
CA MET A 1 -4.45 -8.02 1.70
C MET A 1 -4.43 -8.12 3.22
N ARG A 2 -3.63 -8.99 3.87
CA ARG A 2 -3.60 -9.09 5.35
C ARG A 2 -3.33 -7.75 6.04
N TRP A 3 -2.27 -7.04 5.64
CA TRP A 3 -1.98 -5.68 6.12
C TRP A 3 -3.12 -4.69 5.86
N ALA A 4 -3.82 -4.81 4.73
CA ALA A 4 -4.93 -3.92 4.41
C ALA A 4 -6.07 -4.04 5.42
N ILE A 5 -6.44 -5.27 5.78
CA ILE A 5 -7.47 -5.52 6.80
C ILE A 5 -7.04 -4.95 8.15
N VAL A 6 -5.79 -5.20 8.57
CA VAL A 6 -5.26 -4.67 9.83
C VAL A 6 -5.31 -3.14 9.87
N LEU A 7 -4.76 -2.49 8.85
CA LEU A 7 -4.74 -1.03 8.75
C LEU A 7 -6.15 -0.44 8.73
N LEU A 8 -7.09 -1.03 8.01
CA LEU A 8 -8.47 -0.54 7.95
C LEU A 8 -9.30 -0.80 9.21
N ILE A 9 -8.99 -1.86 9.98
CA ILE A 9 -9.61 -2.09 11.30
C ILE A 9 -9.11 -1.06 12.32
N THR A 10 -7.82 -0.73 12.26
CA THR A 10 -7.21 0.29 13.13
C THR A 10 -7.58 1.73 12.73
N HIS A 11 -8.12 1.93 11.53
CA HIS A 11 -8.55 3.22 10.98
C HIS A 11 -9.98 3.13 10.40
N PRO A 12 -11.00 2.94 11.25
CA PRO A 12 -12.38 2.74 10.81
C PRO A 12 -12.94 3.92 10.02
N GLU A 13 -12.46 5.15 10.25
CA GLU A 13 -12.82 6.34 9.50
C GLU A 13 -12.36 6.29 8.05
N ILE A 14 -11.16 5.75 7.79
CA ILE A 14 -10.64 5.54 6.44
C ILE A 14 -11.46 4.44 5.75
N GLN A 15 -11.77 3.36 6.47
CA GLN A 15 -12.62 2.28 5.96
C GLN A 15 -14.01 2.79 5.57
N ALA A 16 -14.64 3.63 6.41
CA ALA A 16 -15.95 4.20 6.13
C ALA A 16 -15.93 5.15 4.92
N ARG A 17 -14.89 6.00 4.78
CA ARG A 17 -14.75 6.90 3.63
C ARG A 17 -14.50 6.13 2.33
N LEU A 18 -13.70 5.06 2.39
CA LEU A 18 -13.47 4.13 1.28
C LEU A 18 -14.78 3.45 0.85
N GLN A 19 -15.52 2.91 1.80
CA GLN A 19 -16.83 2.29 1.58
C GLN A 19 -17.84 3.27 0.97
N LYS A 20 -17.86 4.53 1.42
CA LYS A 20 -18.71 5.57 0.85
C LYS A 20 -18.40 5.82 -0.62
N GLU A 21 -17.13 5.94 -1.01
CA GLU A 21 -16.76 6.14 -2.42
C GLU A 21 -17.17 4.92 -3.28
N ILE A 22 -17.04 3.71 -2.74
CA ILE A 22 -17.49 2.47 -3.39
C ILE A 22 -19.01 2.52 -3.63
N ASP A 23 -19.80 2.92 -2.63
CA ASP A 23 -21.26 3.01 -2.77
C ASP A 23 -21.66 4.07 -3.80
N ASP A 24 -20.98 5.23 -3.78
CA ASP A 24 -21.28 6.35 -4.67
C ASP A 24 -20.94 6.03 -6.15
N VAL A 25 -19.90 5.21 -6.43
CA VAL A 25 -19.43 4.91 -7.80
C VAL A 25 -19.95 3.56 -8.34
N ILE A 26 -19.99 2.55 -7.48
CA ILE A 26 -20.31 1.17 -7.86
C ILE A 26 -21.71 0.78 -7.42
N GLY A 27 -22.12 1.24 -6.23
CA GLY A 27 -23.34 0.80 -5.56
C GLY A 27 -23.20 -0.59 -4.93
N PRO A 28 -24.25 -1.08 -4.22
CA PRO A 28 -24.16 -2.29 -3.41
C PRO A 28 -24.18 -3.60 -4.20
N ASN A 29 -24.76 -3.60 -5.40
CA ASN A 29 -25.12 -4.84 -6.11
C ASN A 29 -24.21 -5.17 -7.30
N ARG A 30 -23.61 -4.15 -7.93
CA ARG A 30 -22.79 -4.34 -9.13
C ARG A 30 -21.39 -4.81 -8.74
N GLN A 31 -20.84 -5.81 -9.44
CA GLN A 31 -19.47 -6.23 -9.18
C GLN A 31 -18.45 -5.14 -9.57
N PRO A 32 -17.36 -4.97 -8.79
CA PRO A 32 -16.28 -4.05 -9.13
C PRO A 32 -15.55 -4.46 -10.40
N LYS A 33 -15.14 -3.48 -11.20
CA LYS A 33 -14.30 -3.67 -12.40
C LYS A 33 -13.18 -2.65 -12.44
N MET A 34 -12.11 -2.96 -13.17
CA MET A 34 -10.96 -2.05 -13.26
C MET A 34 -11.31 -0.68 -13.85
N ALA A 35 -12.32 -0.60 -14.72
CA ALA A 35 -12.79 0.67 -15.26
C ALA A 35 -13.39 1.62 -14.19
N ASP A 36 -13.77 1.11 -13.02
CA ASP A 36 -14.27 1.96 -11.93
C ASP A 36 -13.15 2.78 -11.28
N LYS A 37 -11.90 2.29 -11.32
CA LYS A 37 -10.73 2.88 -10.64
C LYS A 37 -10.51 4.36 -10.99
N THR A 38 -10.78 4.76 -12.24
CA THR A 38 -10.60 6.15 -12.70
C THR A 38 -11.51 7.14 -11.99
N ASN A 39 -12.63 6.67 -11.44
CA ASN A 39 -13.60 7.48 -10.70
C ASN A 39 -13.48 7.30 -9.18
N MET A 40 -12.44 6.61 -8.70
CA MET A 40 -12.24 6.26 -7.30
C MET A 40 -10.85 6.72 -6.81
N PRO A 41 -10.59 8.05 -6.83
CA PRO A 41 -9.29 8.60 -6.44
C PRO A 41 -8.96 8.30 -4.97
N TYR A 42 -9.93 8.32 -4.06
CA TYR A 42 -9.67 8.04 -2.65
C TYR A 42 -9.33 6.58 -2.41
N THR A 43 -10.03 5.65 -3.06
CA THR A 43 -9.69 4.22 -3.06
C THR A 43 -8.28 3.97 -3.58
N SER A 44 -7.90 4.66 -4.66
CA SER A 44 -6.55 4.58 -5.21
C SER A 44 -5.51 5.13 -4.21
N ALA A 45 -5.81 6.22 -3.53
CA ALA A 45 -4.97 6.80 -2.48
C ALA A 45 -4.82 5.86 -1.27
N VAL A 46 -5.90 5.21 -0.84
CA VAL A 46 -5.86 4.19 0.22
C VAL A 46 -4.98 3.02 -0.20
N LEU A 47 -5.11 2.51 -1.43
CA LEU A 47 -4.26 1.42 -1.93
C LEU A 47 -2.78 1.80 -1.93
N MET A 48 -2.46 3.02 -2.36
CA MET A 48 -1.09 3.53 -2.36
C MET A 48 -0.51 3.63 -0.94
N GLU A 49 -1.28 4.17 0.01
CA GLU A 49 -0.84 4.25 1.41
C GLU A 49 -0.77 2.88 2.08
N LEU A 50 -1.66 1.94 1.71
CA LEU A 50 -1.58 0.55 2.15
C LEU A 50 -0.28 -0.10 1.69
N GLN A 51 0.12 0.11 0.43
CA GLN A 51 1.39 -0.41 -0.06
C GLN A 51 2.58 0.22 0.66
N ARG A 52 2.54 1.53 0.90
CA ARG A 52 3.59 2.27 1.61
C ARG A 52 3.77 1.76 3.05
N LYS A 53 2.69 1.68 3.83
CA LYS A 53 2.74 1.25 5.24
C LYS A 53 2.95 -0.24 5.42
N ALA A 54 2.39 -1.07 4.54
CA ALA A 54 2.60 -2.51 4.62
C ALA A 54 4.05 -2.89 4.32
N ASN A 55 4.71 -2.12 3.43
CA ASN A 55 6.11 -2.26 3.02
C ASN A 55 6.61 -3.70 3.01
N ILE A 56 5.88 -4.59 2.32
CA ILE A 56 6.04 -6.04 2.50
C ILE A 56 7.44 -6.55 2.16
N LEU A 57 8.26 -5.74 1.50
CA LEU A 57 9.61 -6.07 1.05
C LEU A 57 10.53 -4.86 1.35
N PRO A 58 10.85 -4.60 2.64
CA PRO A 58 11.53 -3.37 3.07
C PRO A 58 12.99 -3.31 2.60
N PHE A 59 13.62 -4.48 2.48
CA PHE A 59 14.88 -4.68 1.76
C PHE A 59 14.53 -5.36 0.45
N ASN A 60 14.99 -4.77 -0.65
CA ASN A 60 14.72 -5.27 -2.00
C ASN A 60 15.39 -6.62 -2.25
N VAL A 61 15.13 -7.23 -3.40
CA VAL A 61 15.93 -8.36 -3.87
C VAL A 61 17.36 -7.91 -4.13
N MET A 62 18.34 -8.76 -3.80
CA MET A 62 19.76 -8.46 -4.03
C MET A 62 20.05 -8.26 -5.52
N HIS A 63 20.77 -7.17 -5.82
CA HIS A 63 21.32 -6.87 -7.13
C HIS A 63 22.84 -7.03 -7.12
N LYS A 64 23.47 -6.98 -8.29
CA LYS A 64 24.94 -7.03 -8.44
C LYS A 64 25.39 -6.04 -9.51
N THR A 65 26.45 -5.27 -9.24
CA THR A 65 27.05 -4.38 -10.25
C THR A 65 27.70 -5.21 -11.37
N LEU A 66 27.48 -4.83 -12.62
CA LEU A 66 28.03 -5.54 -13.79
C LEU A 66 29.41 -5.01 -14.22
N ALA A 67 29.73 -3.79 -13.82
CA ALA A 67 31.00 -3.11 -14.07
C ALA A 67 31.27 -2.15 -12.90
N ASP A 68 32.48 -1.61 -12.84
CA ASP A 68 32.81 -0.52 -11.93
C ASP A 68 31.85 0.65 -12.22
N THR A 69 31.29 1.21 -11.17
CA THR A 69 30.28 2.28 -11.24
C THR A 69 30.48 3.23 -10.06
N GLU A 70 29.69 4.30 -10.01
CA GLU A 70 29.60 5.16 -8.83
C GLU A 70 28.15 5.31 -8.37
N ILE A 71 27.96 5.50 -7.06
CA ILE A 71 26.69 5.95 -6.47
C ILE A 71 27.02 7.10 -5.52
N ALA A 72 26.39 8.26 -5.71
CA ALA A 72 26.66 9.46 -4.92
C ALA A 72 28.17 9.83 -4.86
N ASN A 73 28.87 9.72 -5.99
CA ASN A 73 30.32 9.92 -6.13
C ASN A 73 31.20 8.92 -5.34
N LEU A 74 30.61 7.82 -4.84
CA LEU A 74 31.36 6.73 -4.23
C LEU A 74 31.63 5.65 -5.27
N PRO A 75 32.90 5.29 -5.54
CA PRO A 75 33.23 4.23 -6.47
C PRO A 75 32.81 2.87 -5.90
N ILE A 76 32.12 2.09 -6.71
CA ILE A 76 31.64 0.74 -6.41
C ILE A 76 32.22 -0.22 -7.46
N PRO A 77 33.08 -1.17 -7.06
CA PRO A 77 33.64 -2.13 -7.98
C PRO A 77 32.58 -2.99 -8.66
N ALA A 78 32.91 -3.50 -9.85
CA ALA A 78 32.18 -4.57 -10.50
C ALA A 78 32.01 -5.76 -9.55
N ASN A 79 30.92 -6.50 -9.73
CA ASN A 79 30.57 -7.65 -8.91
C ASN A 79 30.20 -7.37 -7.44
N THR A 80 29.98 -6.11 -7.06
CA THR A 80 29.50 -5.74 -5.73
C THR A 80 28.01 -6.07 -5.59
N THR A 81 27.64 -6.77 -4.51
CA THR A 81 26.23 -6.99 -4.14
C THR A 81 25.62 -5.69 -3.64
N VAL A 82 24.47 -5.33 -4.17
CA VAL A 82 23.71 -4.12 -3.79
C VAL A 82 22.36 -4.55 -3.25
N LEU A 83 22.02 -4.07 -2.06
CA LEU A 83 20.72 -4.28 -1.43
C LEU A 83 20.04 -2.92 -1.25
N ALA A 84 19.09 -2.59 -2.13
CA ALA A 84 18.34 -1.35 -2.01
C ALA A 84 17.36 -1.45 -0.84
N GLN A 85 17.35 -0.46 0.03
CA GLN A 85 16.45 -0.42 1.18
C GLN A 85 15.21 0.42 0.84
N ILE A 86 14.19 -0.24 0.28
CA ILE A 86 12.90 0.37 -0.09
C ILE A 86 12.27 1.11 1.09
N SER A 87 12.41 0.59 2.32
CA SER A 87 11.86 1.25 3.51
C SER A 87 12.33 2.68 3.71
N THR A 88 13.58 3.00 3.36
CA THR A 88 14.08 4.38 3.50
C THR A 88 13.38 5.36 2.58
N VAL A 89 13.05 4.94 1.35
CA VAL A 89 12.32 5.77 0.39
C VAL A 89 10.86 5.92 0.83
N LEU A 90 10.23 4.84 1.28
CA LEU A 90 8.81 4.83 1.67
C LEU A 90 8.53 5.53 3.01
N ASP A 91 9.55 5.76 3.84
CA ASP A 91 9.48 6.51 5.09
C ASP A 91 10.22 7.86 5.03
N ASP A 92 10.62 8.32 3.84
CA ASP A 92 11.27 9.62 3.65
C ASP A 92 10.29 10.76 4.01
N PRO A 93 10.58 11.59 5.04
CA PRO A 93 9.68 12.67 5.46
C PRO A 93 9.57 13.81 4.44
N GLU A 94 10.50 13.95 3.48
CA GLU A 94 10.39 14.95 2.42
C GLU A 94 9.26 14.59 1.44
N ALA A 95 9.18 13.31 1.06
CA ALA A 95 8.11 12.81 0.20
C ALA A 95 6.82 12.48 0.98
N PHE A 96 6.96 12.03 2.23
CA PHE A 96 5.86 11.56 3.07
C PHE A 96 5.89 12.24 4.45
N PRO A 97 5.41 13.49 4.58
CA PRO A 97 5.33 14.17 5.87
C PRO A 97 4.58 13.34 6.92
N HIS A 98 5.12 13.24 8.13
CA HIS A 98 4.63 12.32 9.17
C HIS A 98 4.51 10.87 8.66
N PRO A 99 5.63 10.23 8.25
CA PRO A 99 5.62 8.92 7.59
C PRO A 99 5.10 7.80 8.50
N GLU A 100 5.14 7.99 9.82
CA GLU A 100 4.58 7.08 10.81
C GLU A 100 3.05 6.94 10.68
N ARG A 101 2.35 8.00 10.23
CA ARG A 101 0.90 8.03 10.14
C ARG A 101 0.41 7.34 8.86
N PHE A 102 -0.61 6.50 9.00
CA PHE A 102 -1.40 5.99 7.88
C PHE A 102 -2.37 7.08 7.43
N ASN A 103 -2.02 7.78 6.35
CA ASN A 103 -2.79 8.90 5.83
C ASN A 103 -2.91 8.82 4.29
N PRO A 104 -4.03 8.31 3.75
CA PRO A 104 -4.27 8.26 2.31
C PRO A 104 -4.26 9.63 1.62
N ASP A 105 -4.69 10.69 2.30
CA ASP A 105 -4.82 12.02 1.69
C ASP A 105 -3.47 12.59 1.22
N ARG A 106 -2.32 12.06 1.68
CA ARG A 106 -0.99 12.45 1.19
C ARG A 106 -0.79 12.19 -0.32
N PHE A 107 -1.55 11.26 -0.88
CA PHE A 107 -1.50 10.94 -2.30
C PHE A 107 -2.46 11.78 -3.14
N LEU A 108 -3.27 12.64 -2.52
CA LEU A 108 -4.23 13.50 -3.20
C LEU A 108 -3.78 14.95 -3.09
N ASN A 109 -4.07 15.73 -4.13
CA ASN A 109 -4.00 17.18 -4.05
C ASN A 109 -5.24 17.73 -3.33
N ALA A 110 -5.25 19.04 -3.06
CA ALA A 110 -6.33 19.71 -2.34
C ALA A 110 -7.72 19.57 -2.98
N ASP A 111 -7.81 19.24 -4.27
CA ASP A 111 -9.06 18.98 -4.98
C ASP A 111 -9.69 17.60 -4.65
N GLY A 112 -8.95 16.73 -3.94
CA GLY A 112 -9.35 15.37 -3.60
C GLY A 112 -9.52 14.41 -4.80
N LYS A 113 -9.09 14.83 -6.00
CA LYS A 113 -9.30 14.11 -7.27
C LYS A 113 -8.01 13.83 -8.01
N THR A 114 -7.09 14.80 -8.04
CA THR A 114 -5.79 14.64 -8.69
C THR A 114 -4.76 14.13 -7.70
N PHE A 115 -3.77 13.39 -8.20
CA PHE A 115 -2.75 12.78 -7.36
C PHE A 115 -1.58 13.74 -7.10
N ASN A 116 -1.05 13.68 -5.87
CA ASN A 116 0.20 14.32 -5.50
C ASN A 116 1.37 13.60 -6.18
N ALA A 117 1.95 14.22 -7.21
CA ALA A 117 3.02 13.63 -8.01
C ALA A 117 4.23 13.23 -7.15
N THR A 118 4.64 14.08 -6.20
CA THR A 118 5.79 13.80 -5.32
C THR A 118 5.58 12.51 -4.53
N ALA A 119 4.42 12.33 -3.89
CA ALA A 119 4.13 11.11 -3.13
C ALA A 119 4.04 9.87 -4.04
N VAL A 120 3.46 10.02 -5.23
CA VAL A 120 3.33 8.92 -6.21
C VAL A 120 4.69 8.48 -6.74
N ASP A 121 5.57 9.41 -7.10
CA ASP A 121 6.88 9.12 -7.68
C ASP A 121 7.82 8.44 -6.66
N HIS A 122 7.65 8.73 -5.37
CA HIS A 122 8.40 8.10 -4.28
C HIS A 122 7.78 6.79 -3.79
N LEU A 123 6.59 6.41 -4.28
CA LEU A 123 5.96 5.14 -3.95
C LEU A 123 6.54 4.01 -4.82
N VAL A 124 7.58 3.35 -4.31
CA VAL A 124 8.34 2.31 -5.02
C VAL A 124 8.21 0.88 -4.43
N PRO A 125 6.99 0.39 -4.08
CA PRO A 125 6.81 -0.94 -3.45
C PRO A 125 7.14 -2.11 -4.39
N PHE A 126 7.36 -1.83 -5.67
CA PHE A 126 7.68 -2.80 -6.72
C PHE A 126 9.10 -2.64 -7.29
N SER A 127 9.98 -1.90 -6.58
CA SER A 127 11.31 -1.51 -7.08
C SER A 127 11.22 -0.59 -8.31
N LEU A 128 12.36 -0.27 -8.90
CA LEU A 128 12.53 0.54 -10.10
C LEU A 128 13.54 -0.10 -11.07
N GLY A 129 13.53 0.38 -12.32
CA GLY A 129 14.53 0.05 -13.33
C GLY A 129 14.32 -1.31 -14.00
N LYS A 130 15.38 -1.86 -14.62
CA LYS A 130 15.32 -3.07 -15.47
C LYS A 130 14.82 -4.34 -14.77
N ARG A 131 14.79 -4.35 -13.44
CA ARG A 131 14.35 -5.47 -12.60
C ARG A 131 13.15 -5.09 -11.71
N GLN A 132 12.43 -4.03 -12.06
CA GLN A 132 11.13 -3.72 -11.47
C GLN A 132 10.21 -4.94 -11.57
N CYS A 133 9.34 -5.11 -10.58
CA CYS A 133 8.47 -6.26 -10.46
C CYS A 133 7.65 -6.48 -11.75
N ALA A 134 7.90 -7.59 -12.45
CA ALA A 134 7.18 -7.94 -13.67
C ALA A 134 5.67 -8.17 -13.42
N GLY A 135 5.28 -8.44 -12.16
CA GLY A 135 3.89 -8.67 -11.76
C GLY A 135 3.15 -7.42 -11.27
N GLU A 136 3.75 -6.23 -11.32
CA GLU A 136 3.14 -5.01 -10.75
C GLU A 136 1.72 -4.73 -11.28
N SER A 137 1.52 -4.84 -12.60
CA SER A 137 0.22 -4.55 -13.23
C SER A 137 -0.88 -5.49 -12.72
N LEU A 138 -0.58 -6.80 -12.64
CA LEU A 138 -1.49 -7.80 -12.11
C LEU A 138 -1.72 -7.59 -10.61
N ALA A 139 -0.67 -7.35 -9.83
CA ALA A 139 -0.78 -7.12 -8.40
C ALA A 139 -1.64 -5.90 -8.08
N ARG A 140 -1.48 -4.79 -8.82
CA ARG A 140 -2.33 -3.59 -8.64
C ARG A 140 -3.79 -3.85 -9.02
N MET A 141 -4.03 -4.66 -10.05
CA MET A 141 -5.38 -5.08 -10.42
C MET A 141 -6.03 -5.92 -9.32
N GLU A 142 -5.33 -6.94 -8.83
CA GLU A 142 -5.82 -7.79 -7.75
C GLU A 142 -6.07 -7.02 -6.46
N LEU A 143 -5.13 -6.16 -6.06
CA LEU A 143 -5.27 -5.32 -4.87
C LEU A 143 -6.52 -4.44 -4.95
N PHE A 144 -6.78 -3.82 -6.11
CA PHE A 144 -7.98 -3.00 -6.31
C PHE A 144 -9.24 -3.85 -6.25
N LEU A 145 -9.36 -4.88 -7.11
CA LEU A 145 -10.59 -5.65 -7.23
C LEU A 145 -10.94 -6.38 -5.93
N ILE A 146 -9.96 -7.00 -5.28
CA ILE A 146 -10.18 -7.75 -4.04
C ILE A 146 -10.53 -6.79 -2.90
N LEU A 147 -9.79 -5.68 -2.73
CA LEU A 147 -10.09 -4.74 -1.66
C LEU A 147 -11.49 -4.14 -1.83
N VAL A 148 -11.81 -3.66 -3.04
CA VAL A 148 -13.11 -3.05 -3.33
C VAL A 148 -14.23 -4.06 -3.14
N ALA A 149 -14.10 -5.30 -3.63
CA ALA A 149 -15.13 -6.33 -3.44
C ALA A 149 -15.36 -6.66 -1.96
N LEU A 150 -14.30 -6.72 -1.15
CA LEU A 150 -14.42 -6.96 0.29
C LEU A 150 -15.08 -5.78 1.00
N MET A 151 -14.65 -4.55 0.73
CA MET A 151 -15.18 -3.34 1.36
C MET A 151 -16.60 -3.01 0.90
N GLN A 152 -16.96 -3.38 -0.33
CA GLN A 152 -18.33 -3.26 -0.84
C GLN A 152 -19.30 -4.08 0.02
N ARG A 153 -18.93 -5.32 0.37
CA ARG A 153 -19.84 -6.26 1.05
C ARG A 153 -19.71 -6.27 2.56
N TYR A 154 -18.53 -5.99 3.10
CA TYR A 154 -18.24 -6.22 4.49
C TYR A 154 -17.60 -5.01 5.17
N THR A 155 -17.90 -4.89 6.47
CA THR A 155 -17.18 -4.04 7.41
C THR A 155 -16.35 -4.92 8.33
N PHE A 156 -15.06 -4.61 8.39
CA PHE A 156 -14.08 -5.27 9.24
C PHE A 156 -13.87 -4.44 10.50
N SER A 157 -13.90 -5.09 11.66
CA SER A 157 -13.75 -4.43 12.96
C SER A 157 -13.01 -5.32 13.96
N VAL A 158 -12.55 -4.71 15.06
CA VAL A 158 -12.03 -5.46 16.22
C VAL A 158 -13.16 -6.31 16.81
N PRO A 159 -12.92 -7.59 17.16
CA PRO A 159 -13.91 -8.40 17.87
C PRO A 159 -14.38 -7.73 19.17
N LYS A 160 -15.61 -8.00 19.62
CA LYS A 160 -16.13 -7.43 20.87
C LYS A 160 -15.26 -7.87 22.04
N GLY A 161 -14.72 -6.90 22.79
CA GLY A 161 -13.78 -7.15 23.89
C GLY A 161 -12.36 -7.54 23.45
N GLY A 162 -12.05 -7.49 22.15
CA GLY A 162 -10.72 -7.70 21.61
C GLY A 162 -9.84 -6.45 21.70
N GLN A 163 -8.54 -6.64 21.47
CA GLN A 163 -7.56 -5.55 21.37
C GLN A 163 -7.30 -5.22 19.90
N LEU A 164 -6.79 -4.00 19.64
CA LEU A 164 -6.27 -3.65 18.33
C LEU A 164 -5.14 -4.63 17.95
N PRO A 165 -5.02 -5.03 16.66
CA PRO A 165 -3.92 -5.86 16.22
C PRO A 165 -2.56 -5.24 16.55
N ASP A 166 -1.61 -6.07 16.98
CA ASP A 166 -0.21 -5.67 17.09
C ASP A 166 0.37 -5.40 15.69
N MET A 167 0.88 -4.18 15.51
CA MET A 167 1.42 -3.68 14.24
C MET A 167 2.90 -4.03 14.06
N THR A 168 3.53 -4.69 15.03
CA THR A 168 4.93 -5.14 14.93
C THR A 168 5.06 -6.18 13.80
N PRO A 169 5.84 -5.92 12.74
CA PRO A 169 5.94 -6.83 11.62
C PRO A 169 6.63 -8.15 12.01
N VAL A 170 6.09 -9.27 11.53
CA VAL A 170 6.79 -10.56 11.52
C VAL A 170 7.70 -10.57 10.29
N TYR A 171 9.01 -10.56 10.53
CA TYR A 171 10.02 -10.59 9.48
C TYR A 171 10.25 -12.02 8.99
N GLY A 172 10.11 -12.22 7.68
CA GLY A 172 10.60 -13.37 6.93
C GLY A 172 11.26 -12.90 5.64
N GLY A 173 11.13 -13.69 4.55
CA GLY A 173 11.49 -13.20 3.20
C GLY A 173 10.65 -12.00 2.76
N THR A 174 9.47 -11.82 3.35
CA THR A 174 8.60 -10.64 3.29
C THR A 174 8.06 -10.33 4.67
N GLN A 175 7.47 -9.14 4.86
CA GLN A 175 6.83 -8.73 6.11
C GLN A 175 5.35 -9.08 6.15
N PHE A 176 4.93 -9.68 7.26
CA PHE A 176 3.54 -10.00 7.55
C PHE A 176 3.08 -9.28 8.83
N PRO A 177 1.77 -9.00 8.98
CA PRO A 177 1.25 -8.60 10.28
C PRO A 177 1.29 -9.81 11.23
N GLN A 178 1.30 -9.55 12.53
CA GLN A 178 1.06 -10.57 13.56
C GLN A 178 -0.25 -11.31 13.28
N PRO A 179 -0.42 -12.56 13.76
CA PRO A 179 -1.72 -13.20 13.77
C PRO A 179 -2.76 -12.31 14.48
N TYR A 180 -3.89 -12.06 13.84
CA TYR A 180 -4.97 -11.23 14.37
C TYR A 180 -6.33 -11.86 14.08
N GLN A 181 -7.32 -11.51 14.90
CA GLN A 181 -8.72 -11.82 14.66
C GLN A 181 -9.46 -10.54 14.26
N CYS A 182 -10.48 -10.69 13.43
CA CYS A 182 -11.37 -9.59 13.07
C CYS A 182 -12.82 -10.07 13.02
N LYS A 183 -13.74 -9.17 13.35
CA LYS A 183 -15.16 -9.35 13.13
C LYS A 183 -15.50 -8.82 11.74
N ILE A 184 -16.13 -9.66 10.93
CA ILE A 184 -16.61 -9.34 9.59
C ILE A 184 -18.14 -9.24 9.68
N THR A 185 -18.69 -8.09 9.30
CA THR A 185 -20.15 -7.84 9.31
C THR A 185 -20.60 -7.48 7.90
N LEU A 186 -21.70 -8.07 7.43
CA LEU A 186 -22.29 -7.73 6.13
C LEU A 186 -22.83 -6.28 6.16
N ARG A 187 -22.65 -5.52 5.08
CA ARG A 187 -23.11 -4.12 4.96
C ARG A 187 -24.55 -4.02 4.45
N HIS A 188 -24.93 -4.89 3.51
CA HIS A 188 -26.23 -4.96 2.85
C HIS A 188 -26.58 -6.42 2.53
#